data_AF-A0A0C3L0A7-F1
#
_entry.id   AF-A0A0C3L0A7-F1
#
_cell.length_a   1.000
_cell.length_b   1.000
_cell.length_c   1.000
_cell.angle_alpha   90.00
_cell.angle_beta   90.00
_cell.angle_gamma   90.00
#
_symmetry.space_group_name_H-M   'P 1'
#
loop_
_entity.id
_entity.type
_entity.pdbx_description
1 polymer ?
#
loop_
_entity_poly.entity_id
_entity_poly.type
_entity_poly.pdbx_seq_one_letter_code
_entity_poly.pdbx_strand_id
1 'polypeptide(L)' 'MEFQPRHPQPFTLEIATQLSVPEITGEIARLQNSLKHLYSTQTELEPFTSGSERDSDLASAYEENKVTM' A
#
# COMPACT_ATOMS: atom_id res chain seq x y z
N MET A 1 14.94 11.72 3.39
CA MET A 1 13.98 12.73 2.89
C MET A 1 12.64 12.41 3.54
N GLU A 2 12.09 13.33 4.32
CA GLU A 2 10.72 13.20 4.81
C GLU A 2 9.75 13.40 3.64
N PHE A 3 8.89 12.41 3.39
CA PHE A 3 7.87 12.48 2.35
C PHE A 3 6.69 13.30 2.88
N GLN A 4 6.43 14.46 2.26
CA GLN A 4 5.20 15.22 2.50
C GLN A 4 4.21 14.94 1.35
N PRO A 5 3.06 14.30 1.64
CA PRO A 5 2.01 14.11 0.64
C PRO A 5 1.52 15.46 0.14
N ARG A 6 1.52 15.67 -1.18
CA ARG A 6 0.93 16.88 -1.78
C ARG A 6 -0.59 16.88 -1.73
N HIS A 7 -1.19 15.70 -1.64
CA HIS A 7 -2.61 15.48 -1.51
C HIS A 7 -2.88 14.56 -0.30
N PRO A 8 -3.97 14.80 0.46
CA PRO A 8 -4.41 13.87 1.48
C PRO A 8 -4.68 12.51 0.83
N GLN A 9 -4.16 11.45 1.45
CA GLN A 9 -4.32 10.08 0.98
C GLN A 9 -5.05 9.24 2.04
N PRO A 10 -5.97 8.34 1.62
CA PRO A 10 -6.43 8.13 0.25
C PRO A 10 -7.29 9.31 -0.27
N PHE A 11 -7.21 9.62 -1.56
CA PHE A 11 -8.08 10.61 -2.22
C PHE A 11 -9.19 9.92 -3.00
N THR A 12 -10.34 10.58 -3.13
CA THR A 12 -11.50 10.02 -3.84
C THR A 12 -11.34 10.15 -5.36
N LEU A 13 -12.16 9.43 -6.11
CA LEU A 13 -12.17 9.54 -7.58
C LEU A 13 -12.53 10.96 -8.03
N GLU A 14 -13.44 11.64 -7.32
CA GLU A 14 -13.81 13.03 -7.60
C GLU A 14 -12.60 13.97 -7.48
N ILE A 15 -11.75 13.77 -6.47
CA ILE A 15 -10.50 14.52 -6.32
C ILE A 15 -9.55 14.19 -7.47
N ALA A 16 -9.43 12.91 -7.84
CA ALA A 16 -8.56 12.46 -8.93
C ALA A 16 -8.91 13.13 -10.27
N THR A 17 -10.20 13.31 -10.56
CA THR A 17 -10.66 13.97 -11.80
C THR A 17 -10.33 15.46 -11.89
N GLN A 18 -10.00 16.10 -10.76
CA GLN A 18 -9.65 17.52 -10.70
C GLN A 18 -8.14 17.76 -10.80
N LEU A 19 -7.32 16.71 -10.74
CA LEU A 19 -5.87 16.82 -10.84
C LEU A 19 -5.43 17.07 -12.30
N SER A 20 -4.38 17.85 -12.48
CA SER A 20 -3.77 18.00 -13.80
C SER A 20 -3.12 16.70 -14.27
N VAL A 21 -2.92 16.53 -15.59
CA VAL A 21 -2.30 15.34 -16.18
C VAL A 21 -0.93 15.00 -15.53
N PRO A 22 -0.02 15.97 -15.30
CA PRO A 22 1.24 15.68 -14.62
C PRO A 22 1.07 15.22 -13.16
N GLU A 23 0.12 15.82 -12.44
CA GLU A 23 -0.16 15.46 -11.04
C GLU A 23 -0.71 14.03 -10.94
N ILE A 24 -1.79 13.71 -11.66
CA ILE A 24 -2.40 12.38 -11.60
C ILE A 24 -1.43 11.29 -12.06
N THR A 25 -0.58 11.56 -13.05
CA THR A 25 0.45 10.61 -13.50
C THR A 25 1.46 10.31 -12.40
N GLY A 26 1.91 11.34 -11.68
CA GLY A 26 2.81 11.18 -10.53
C GLY A 26 2.16 10.40 -9.38
N GLU A 27 0.89 10.69 -9.10
CA GLU A 27 0.11 9.99 -8.08
C GLU A 27 -0.09 8.51 -8.44
N ILE A 28 -0.40 8.18 -9.71
CA ILE A 28 -0.51 6.80 -10.21
C ILE A 28 0.83 6.07 -10.04
N ALA A 29 1.95 6.67 -10.46
CA ALA A 29 3.26 6.06 -10.33
C ALA A 29 3.63 5.79 -8.86
N ARG A 30 3.28 6.71 -7.96
CA ARG A 30 3.46 6.51 -6.52
C ARG A 30 2.61 5.34 -6.01
N LEU A 31 1.31 5.31 -6.32
CA LEU A 31 0.42 4.24 -5.89
C LEU A 31 0.89 2.87 -6.40
N GLN A 32 1.35 2.79 -7.65
CA GLN A 32 1.95 1.58 -8.21
C GLN A 32 3.19 1.15 -7.43
N ASN A 33 4.06 2.09 -7.04
CA ASN A 33 5.23 1.78 -6.22
C ASN A 33 4.84 1.29 -4.82
N SER A 34 3.87 1.95 -4.17
CA SER A 34 3.34 1.53 -2.87
C SER A 34 2.75 0.12 -2.92
N LEU A 35 1.92 -0.18 -3.94
CA LEU A 35 1.37 -1.51 -4.14
C LEU A 35 2.47 -2.55 -4.36
N LYS A 36 3.46 -2.25 -5.19
CA LYS A 36 4.60 -3.15 -5.42
C LYS A 36 5.31 -3.52 -4.11
N HIS A 37 5.57 -2.53 -3.25
CA HIS A 37 6.17 -2.79 -1.94
C HIS A 37 5.26 -3.62 -1.05
N LEU A 38 3.96 -3.30 -1.01
CA LEU A 38 2.98 -4.04 -0.22
C LEU A 38 2.91 -5.52 -0.65
N TYR A 39 2.88 -5.80 -1.96
CA TYR A 39 2.93 -7.17 -2.48
C TYR A 39 4.22 -7.91 -2.08
N SER A 40 5.38 -7.25 -2.12
CA SER A 40 6.65 -7.84 -1.66
C SER A 40 6.56 -8.21 -0.18
N THR A 41 6.13 -7.27 0.67
CA THR A 41 5.97 -7.52 2.10
C THR A 41 4.97 -8.64 2.39
N GLN A 42 3.84 -8.69 1.68
CA GLN A 42 2.88 -9.80 1.85
C GLN A 42 3.50 -11.15 1.47
N THR A 43 4.32 -11.21 0.42
CA THR A 43 5.02 -12.43 0.01
C THR A 43 6.03 -12.85 1.08
N GLU A 44 6.72 -11.89 1.69
CA GLU A 44 7.68 -12.13 2.78
C GLU A 44 7.00 -12.56 4.09
N LEU A 45 5.78 -12.08 4.35
CA LEU A 45 5.00 -12.41 5.56
C LEU A 45 4.27 -13.76 5.47
N GLU A 46 3.86 -14.17 4.27
CA GLU A 46 3.05 -15.38 4.03
C GLU A 46 3.57 -16.64 4.76
N PRO A 47 4.88 -16.96 4.78
CA PRO A 47 5.40 -18.14 5.47
C PRO A 47 5.11 -18.16 6.98
N PHE A 48 4.98 -16.99 7.62
CA PHE A 48 4.77 -16.85 9.06
C PHE A 48 3.29 -16.84 9.46
N THR A 49 2.37 -17.01 8.50
CA THR A 49 0.93 -16.92 8.76
C THR A 49 0.32 -18.26 9.20
N SER A 50 1.00 -19.39 8.97
CA SER A 50 0.48 -20.73 9.23
C SER A 50 1.58 -21.74 9.58
N GLY A 51 1.20 -22.89 10.12
CA GLY A 51 2.15 -23.95 10.48
C GLY A 51 2.87 -23.74 11.81
N SER A 52 3.98 -24.44 12.00
CA SER A 52 4.79 -24.43 13.23
C SER A 52 5.63 -23.17 13.42
N GLU A 53 5.87 -22.42 12.35
CA GLU A 53 6.61 -21.14 12.35
C GLU A 53 5.67 -19.93 12.39
N ARG A 54 4.38 -20.17 12.73
CA ARG A 54 3.39 -19.10 12.80
C ARG A 54 3.74 -18.10 13.88
N ASP A 55 3.74 -16.83 13.49
CA ASP A 55 3.84 -15.69 14.38
C ASP A 55 2.50 -14.94 14.40
N SER A 56 1.95 -14.67 15.58
CA SER A 56 0.63 -14.03 15.72
C SER A 56 0.63 -12.58 15.24
N ASP A 57 1.73 -11.86 15.45
CA ASP A 57 1.83 -10.44 15.15
C ASP A 57 2.04 -10.26 13.64
N LEU A 58 2.91 -11.09 13.03
CA LEU A 58 3.09 -11.11 11.58
C LEU A 58 1.83 -11.60 10.86
N ALA A 59 1.11 -12.57 11.42
CA ALA A 59 -0.18 -12.98 10.87
C ALA A 59 -1.23 -11.85 10.94
N SER A 60 -1.26 -11.08 12.02
CA SER A 60 -2.14 -9.89 12.12
C SER A 60 -1.78 -8.85 11.06
N ALA A 61 -0.49 -8.50 10.96
CA ALA A 61 0.00 -7.55 9.97
C ALA A 61 -0.32 -7.99 8.52
N TYR A 62 -0.22 -9.29 8.24
CA TYR A 62 -0.59 -9.85 6.94
C TYR A 62 -2.08 -9.69 6.63
N GLU A 63 -2.97 -9.91 7.60
CA GLU A 63 -4.41 -9.71 7.41
C GLU A 63 -4.80 -8.23 7.33
N GLU A 64 -4.17 -7.36 8.12
CA GLU A 64 -4.36 -5.90 8.05
C GLU A 64 -3.98 -5.34 6.68
N ASN A 65 -2.87 -5.81 6.11
CA ASN A 65 -2.43 -5.42 4.78
C ASN A 65 -3.45 -5.81 3.69
N LYS A 66 -4.15 -6.94 3.80
CA LYS A 66 -5.18 -7.35 2.81
C LYS A 66 -6.35 -6.39 2.72
N VAL A 67 -6.71 -5.71 3.82
CA VAL A 67 -7.79 -4.71 3.82
C VAL A 67 -7.37 -3.44 3.09
N THR A 68 -6.07 -3.19 3.00
CA THR A 68 -5.49 -1.99 2.38
C THR A 68 -5.23 -2.16 0.88
N MET A 69 -5.12 -3.40 0.40
CA MET A 69 -4.93 -3.76 -1.02
C MET A 69 -6.21 -3.59 -1.83
#